data_AF-A0A2V8VFZ1-F1
#
_entry.id   AF-A0A2V8VFZ1-F1
#
_cell.length_a   1.000
_cell.length_b   1.000
_cell.length_c   1.000
_cell.angle_alpha   90.00
_cell.angle_beta   90.00
_cell.angle_gamma   90.00
#
_symmetry.space_group_name_H-M   'P 1'
#
loop_
_entity.id
_entity.type
_entity.pdbx_description
1 polymer ?
#
loop_
_entity_poly.entity_id
_entity_poly.type
_entity_poly.pdbx_seq_one_letter_code
_entity_poly.pdbx_strand_id
1 'polypeptide(L)' 'MIDLLTEYMEGGLAPAVGRRLETHLGNCSACEGFLQTLRATRAAIRSLQRDDIPEDCHTKLRAFLDRELKSGLL' A
#
# COMPACT_ATOMS: atom_id res chain seq x y z
N MET A 1 0.75 -12.38 -8.21
CA MET A 1 2.19 -12.41 -7.85
C MET A 1 2.47 -11.48 -6.67
N ILE A 2 2.18 -10.18 -6.79
CA ILE A 2 2.36 -9.22 -5.70
C ILE A 2 1.59 -9.64 -4.45
N ASP A 3 0.33 -10.08 -4.59
CA ASP A 3 -0.50 -10.50 -3.45
C ASP A 3 0.13 -11.61 -2.61
N LEU A 4 0.74 -12.61 -3.27
CA LEU A 4 1.43 -13.71 -2.58
C LEU A 4 2.67 -13.23 -1.81
N LEU A 5 3.43 -12.29 -2.37
CA LEU A 5 4.60 -11.72 -1.69
C LEU A 5 4.18 -10.78 -0.55
N THR A 6 3.07 -10.05 -0.72
CA THR A 6 2.45 -9.25 0.34
C THR A 6 2.01 -10.14 1.50
N GLU A 7 1.24 -11.19 1.21
CA GLU A 7 0.77 -12.17 2.18
C GLU A 7 1.93 -12.88 2.89
N TYR A 8 3.02 -13.20 2.16
CA TYR A 8 4.26 -13.70 2.75
C TYR A 8 4.88 -12.70 3.74
N MET A 9 5.03 -11.43 3.34
CA MET A 9 5.59 -10.37 4.20
C MET A 9 4.72 -10.08 5.42
N GLU A 10 3.44 -10.39 5.37
CA GLU A 10 2.47 -10.23 6.46
C GLU A 10 2.30 -11.50 7.31
N GLY A 11 2.94 -12.61 6.91
CA GLY A 11 2.85 -13.89 7.62
C GLY A 11 1.53 -14.64 7.42
N GLY A 12 0.75 -14.27 6.39
CA GLY A 12 -0.57 -14.85 6.11
C GLY A 12 -0.52 -16.17 5.33
N LEU A 13 0.62 -16.51 4.72
CA LEU A 13 0.71 -17.71 3.90
C LEU A 13 0.56 -18.99 4.73
N ALA A 14 -0.12 -19.98 4.14
CA ALA A 14 -0.11 -21.33 4.65
C ALA A 14 1.34 -21.84 4.82
N PRO A 15 1.70 -22.50 5.95
CA PRO A 15 3.10 -22.85 6.26
C PRO A 15 3.80 -23.67 5.17
N ALA A 16 3.07 -24.56 4.50
CA ALA A 16 3.61 -25.36 3.40
C ALA A 16 4.00 -24.51 2.18
N VAL A 17 3.24 -23.45 1.90
CA VAL A 17 3.53 -22.51 0.80
C VAL A 17 4.69 -21.59 1.19
N GLY A 18 4.71 -21.10 2.43
CA GLY A 18 5.81 -20.29 2.96
C GLY A 18 7.17 -21.00 2.82
N ARG A 19 7.27 -22.26 3.26
CA ARG A 19 8.51 -23.05 3.11
C ARG A 19 8.97 -23.22 1.67
N ARG A 20 8.03 -23.44 0.74
CA ARG A 20 8.34 -23.57 -0.70
C ARG A 20 8.85 -22.24 -1.28
N LEU A 21 8.26 -21.13 -0.86
CA LEU A 21 8.71 -19.80 -1.26
C LEU A 21 10.09 -19.48 -0.70
N GLU A 22 10.34 -19.76 0.59
CA GLU A 22 11.66 -19.60 1.22
C GLU A 22 12.74 -20.41 0.49
N THR A 23 12.43 -21.67 0.14
CA THR A 23 13.33 -22.52 -0.66
C THR A 23 13.64 -21.89 -2.01
N HIS A 24 12.65 -21.30 -2.68
CA HIS A 24 12.87 -20.62 -3.96
C HIS A 24 13.73 -19.36 -3.80
N LEU A 25 13.40 -18.51 -2.81
CA LEU A 25 14.14 -17.27 -2.54
C LEU A 25 15.61 -17.56 -2.23
N GLY A 26 15.91 -18.61 -1.46
CA GLY A 26 17.28 -19.02 -1.16
C GLY A 26 18.09 -19.55 -2.37
N ASN A 27 17.42 -19.94 -3.46
CA ASN A 27 18.05 -20.47 -4.66
C ASN A 27 17.97 -19.51 -5.86
N CYS A 28 17.37 -18.32 -5.70
CA CYS A 28 17.12 -17.39 -6.80
C CYS A 28 17.37 -15.93 -6.37
N SER A 29 18.58 -15.44 -6.62
CA SER A 29 19.00 -14.08 -6.27
C SER A 29 18.14 -12.98 -6.91
N ALA A 30 17.61 -13.21 -8.12
CA ALA A 30 16.71 -12.27 -8.78
C ALA A 30 15.39 -12.10 -8.00
N CYS A 31 14.82 -13.20 -7.51
CA CYS A 31 13.58 -13.17 -6.73
C CYS A 31 13.79 -12.63 -5.32
N GLU A 32 14.94 -12.93 -4.69
CA GLU A 32 15.34 -12.30 -3.44
C GLU A 32 15.49 -10.77 -3.61
N GLY A 33 16.20 -10.33 -4.66
CA GLY A 33 16.37 -8.91 -4.97
C GLY A 33 15.02 -8.20 -5.16
N PHE A 34 14.09 -8.81 -5.89
CA PHE A 34 12.75 -8.27 -6.06
C PHE A 34 11.97 -8.17 -4.73
N LEU A 35 12.06 -9.19 -3.87
CA LEU A 35 11.45 -9.15 -2.54
C LEU A 35 12.03 -8.00 -1.70
N GLN A 36 13.34 -7.74 -1.79
CA GLN A 36 13.96 -6.61 -1.10
C GLN A 36 13.48 -5.27 -1.64
N THR A 37 13.31 -5.12 -2.95
CA THR A 37 12.67 -3.93 -3.54
C THR A 37 11.28 -3.70 -2.94
N LEU A 38 10.44 -4.74 -2.86
CA LEU A 38 9.10 -4.61 -2.28
C LEU A 38 9.14 -4.20 -0.79
N ARG A 39 10.06 -4.78 0.01
CA ARG A 39 10.25 -4.40 1.41
C ARG A 39 10.67 -2.93 1.55
N ALA A 40 11.62 -2.48 0.73
CA ALA A 40 12.09 -1.11 0.71
C ALA A 40 10.98 -0.13 0.29
N THR A 41 10.21 -0.45 -0.75
CA THR A 41 9.05 0.37 -1.17
C THR A 41 8.02 0.49 -0.06
N ARG A 42 7.68 -0.61 0.62
CA ARG A 42 6.75 -0.58 1.76
C ARG A 42 7.27 0.28 2.91
N ALA A 43 8.56 0.18 3.23
CA ALA A 43 9.19 0.99 4.27
C ALA A 43 9.16 2.48 3.91
N ALA A 44 9.50 2.82 2.66
CA ALA A 44 9.45 4.19 2.16
C ALA A 44 8.04 4.78 2.27
N ILE A 45 7.02 4.06 1.81
CA ILE A 45 5.62 4.50 1.91
C ILE A 45 5.21 4.70 3.38
N ARG A 46 5.61 3.79 4.29
CA ARG A 46 5.31 3.91 5.72
C ARG A 46 6.02 5.07 6.41
N SER A 47 7.16 5.52 5.88
CA SER A 47 7.87 6.69 6.38
C SER A 47 7.27 8.01 5.93
N LEU A 48 6.38 8.01 4.92
CA LEU A 48 5.68 9.22 4.52
C LEU A 48 4.76 9.66 5.66
N GLN A 49 4.99 10.86 6.19
CA GLN A 49 4.02 11.49 7.07
C GLN A 49 2.76 11.75 6.26
N ARG A 50 1.63 11.32 6.82
CA ARG A 50 0.33 11.65 6.28
C ARG A 50 -0.11 12.92 6.98
N ASP A 51 0.01 14.05 6.30
CA ASP A 51 -0.53 15.29 6.83
C ASP A 51 -2.05 15.14 6.92
N ASP A 52 -2.62 15.57 8.05
CA ASP A 52 -4.07 15.71 8.17
C ASP A 52 -4.54 16.73 7.14
N ILE A 53 -5.73 16.50 6.58
CA ILE A 53 -6.34 17.48 5.68
C ILE A 53 -6.53 18.77 6.49
N PRO A 54 -5.96 19.92 6.04
CA PRO A 54 -6.14 21.17 6.75
C PRO A 54 -7.63 21.50 6.93
N GLU A 55 -8.03 21.96 8.12
CA GLU A 55 -9.43 22.30 8.44
C GLU A 55 -10.03 23.35 7.48
N ASP A 56 -9.20 24.27 6.97
CA ASP A 56 -9.63 25.25 5.99
C ASP A 56 -9.95 24.60 4.63
N CYS A 57 -9.25 23.52 4.27
CA CYS A 57 -9.51 22.73 3.09
C CYS A 57 -10.85 21.99 3.20
N HIS A 58 -11.14 21.39 4.37
CA HIS A 58 -12.45 20.80 4.68
C HIS A 58 -13.59 21.81 4.52
N THR A 59 -13.42 23.00 5.09
CA THR A 59 -14.42 24.07 5.05
C THR A 59 -14.66 24.56 3.62
N LYS A 60 -13.59 24.82 2.87
CA LYS A 60 -13.67 25.28 1.47
C LYS A 60 -14.33 24.24 0.56
N LEU A 61 -13.95 22.97 0.71
CA LEU A 61 -14.52 21.88 -0.07
C LEU A 61 -16.01 21.69 0.23
N ARG A 62 -16.41 21.73 1.51
CA ARG A 62 -17.83 21.67 1.88
C ARG A 62 -18.62 22.81 1.26
N ALA A 63 -18.14 24.04 1.39
CA ALA A 63 -18.81 25.20 0.81
C ALA A 63 -18.93 25.11 -0.72
N PHE A 64 -17.95 24.52 -1.41
CA PHE A 64 -18.03 24.24 -2.84
C PHE A 64 -19.11 23.20 -3.16
N LEU A 65 -19.07 22.04 -2.51
CA LEU A 65 -20.05 20.96 -2.74
C LEU A 65 -21.48 21.42 -2.46
N ASP A 66 -21.70 22.20 -1.40
CA ASP A 66 -23.01 22.76 -1.06
C ASP A 66 -23.55 23.70 -2.15
N ARG A 67 -22.68 24.40 -2.88
CA ARG A 67 -23.08 25.24 -4.02
C ARG A 67 -23.45 24.38 -5.23
N GLU A 68 -22.63 23.39 -5.57
CA GLU A 68 -22.86 22.55 -6.75
C GLU A 68 -24.09 21.65 -6.61
N LEU A 69 -24.34 21.12 -5.40
CA LEU A 69 -25.56 20.36 -5.10
C LEU A 69 -26.82 21.24 -5.14
N LYS A 70 -26.71 22.54 -4.81
CA LYS A 70 -27.82 23.49 -4.90
C LYS A 70 -28.04 24.01 -6.32
N SER A 71 -26.99 24.07 -7.15
CA SER A 71 -27.07 24.51 -8.54
C SER A 71 -27.47 23.38 -9.51
N GLY A 72 -27.49 22.12 -9.06
CA GLY A 72 -27.87 20.96 -9.87
C GLY A 72 -26.82 20.54 -10.90
N LEU A 73 -25.56 20.94 -10.68
CA LEU A 73 -24.40 20.60 -11.53
C LEU A 73 -23.80 19.23 -11.19
N LEU A 74 -24.26 18.59 -10.11
CA LEU A 74 -23.97 17.23 -9.68
C LEU A 74 -25.27 16.49 -9.34
#